data_AF-A0A1G7UFN2-F1
#
_entry.id   AF-A0A1G7UFN2-F1
#
_cell.length_a   1.000
_cell.length_b   1.000
_cell.length_c   1.000
_cell.angle_alpha   90.00
_cell.angle_beta   90.00
_cell.angle_gamma   90.00
#
_symmetry.space_group_name_H-M   'P 1'
#
loop_
_entity.id
_entity.type
_entity.pdbx_description
1 polymer ?
#
loop_
_entity_poly.entity_id
_entity_poly.type
_entity_poly.pdbx_seq_one_letter_code
_entity_poly.pdbx_strand_id
1 'polypeptide(L)'
;MVDPGAYVSQEEVLFRSGRIITSEGLTPGLSFQVARPDAIRDKRAELTDFIRRLTAARAWSLNNIDSYAATWGRLMNIPTAVPQNWLSRAKIRLAPIDDGVVADEQSTIDLYFRWGLIKQKLDAAEIVDRSFADAIAKAGL
;
A
#
# COMPACT_ATOMS: atom_id res chain seq x y z
N MET A 1 11.50 0.20 1.03
CA MET A 1 10.74 -1.06 1.05
C MET A 1 10.87 -1.68 -0.33
N VAL A 2 11.60 -2.79 -0.48
CA VAL A 2 11.47 -3.63 -1.69
C VAL A 2 10.20 -4.43 -1.48
N ASP A 3 9.20 -4.26 -2.34
CA ASP A 3 7.93 -4.97 -2.22
C ASP A 3 8.18 -6.47 -2.46
N PRO A 4 7.79 -7.38 -1.55
CA PRO A 4 7.95 -8.82 -1.74
C PRO A 4 7.35 -9.34 -3.06
N GLY A 5 6.32 -8.68 -3.57
CA GLY A 5 5.70 -9.01 -4.85
C GLY A 5 6.60 -8.75 -6.07
N ALA A 6 7.56 -7.82 -5.98
CA ALA A 6 8.55 -7.61 -7.04
C ALA A 6 9.52 -8.80 -7.12
N TYR A 7 9.91 -9.35 -5.97
CA TYR A 7 10.76 -10.55 -5.90
C TYR A 7 10.03 -11.79 -6.45
N VAL A 8 8.79 -12.04 -6.02
CA VAL A 8 7.99 -13.16 -6.55
C VAL A 8 7.79 -13.02 -8.06
N SER A 9 7.56 -11.80 -8.55
CA SER A 9 7.45 -11.54 -9.99
C SER A 9 8.76 -11.83 -10.74
N GLN A 10 9.91 -11.56 -10.12
CA GLN A 10 11.21 -11.89 -10.69
C GLN A 10 11.40 -13.40 -10.82
N GLU A 11 11.03 -14.15 -9.78
CA GLU A 11 11.10 -15.62 -9.78
C GLU A 11 10.22 -16.25 -10.87
N GLU A 12 8.98 -15.77 -11.01
CA GLU A 12 8.06 -16.24 -12.05
C GLU A 12 8.57 -15.91 -13.46
N VAL A 13 9.04 -14.68 -13.68
CA VAL A 13 9.38 -14.18 -15.01
C VAL A 13 10.75 -14.68 -15.49
N LEU A 14 11.76 -14.68 -14.60
CA LEU A 14 13.14 -15.01 -14.98
C LEU A 14 13.46 -16.50 -14.81
N PHE A 15 12.87 -17.15 -13.79
CA PHE A 15 13.21 -18.52 -13.41
C PHE A 15 12.07 -19.51 -13.61
N ARG A 16 10.89 -19.05 -14.07
CA ARG A 16 9.68 -19.86 -14.27
C ARG A 16 9.23 -20.60 -13.01
N SER A 17 9.52 -20.01 -11.85
CA SER A 17 9.12 -20.55 -10.56
C SER A 17 7.59 -20.53 -10.41
N GLY A 18 7.04 -21.56 -9.76
CA GLY A 18 5.62 -21.65 -9.43
C GLY A 18 5.32 -21.15 -8.02
N ARG A 19 4.22 -20.41 -7.83
CA ARG A 19 3.70 -20.08 -6.50
C ARG A 19 3.03 -21.31 -5.88
N ILE A 20 3.44 -21.68 -4.67
CA ILE A 20 2.86 -22.81 -3.93
C ILE A 20 1.71 -22.37 -3.03
N ILE A 21 1.89 -21.27 -2.29
CA ILE A 21 0.89 -20.67 -1.42
C ILE A 21 1.03 -19.14 -1.42
N THR A 22 -0.07 -18.43 -1.20
CA THR A 22 -0.11 -16.97 -1.01
C THR A 22 -0.73 -16.65 0.35
N SER A 23 -0.57 -15.41 0.80
CA SER A 23 -1.27 -14.88 1.98
C SER A 23 -2.70 -14.39 1.68
N GLU A 24 -3.24 -14.75 0.52
CA GLU A 24 -4.59 -14.36 0.11
C GLU A 24 -5.62 -14.97 1.06
N GLY A 25 -6.52 -14.14 1.59
CA GLY A 25 -7.48 -14.55 2.62
C GLY A 25 -6.91 -14.74 4.03
N LEU A 26 -5.60 -14.59 4.23
CA LEU A 26 -4.97 -14.64 5.56
C LEU A 26 -4.79 -13.26 6.19
N THR A 27 -4.44 -12.27 5.37
CA THR A 27 -4.28 -10.87 5.79
C THR A 27 -4.88 -9.93 4.75
N PRO A 28 -5.45 -8.78 5.15
CA PRO A 28 -6.06 -7.81 4.24
C PRO A 28 -5.11 -7.19 3.21
N GLY A 29 -3.79 -7.29 3.40
CA GLY A 29 -2.78 -6.74 2.48
C GLY A 29 -2.74 -5.21 2.46
N LEU A 30 -3.23 -4.56 3.51
CA LEU A 30 -3.26 -3.11 3.64
C LEU A 30 -1.85 -2.53 3.88
N SER A 31 -1.66 -1.29 3.41
CA SER A 31 -0.47 -0.49 3.69
C SER A 31 -0.89 0.94 4.00
N PHE A 32 -0.29 1.53 5.03
CA PHE A 32 -0.69 2.84 5.55
C PHE A 32 0.35 3.93 5.24
N GLN A 33 -0.14 5.15 5.05
CA GLN A 33 0.70 6.34 5.13
C GLN A 33 0.77 6.77 6.60
N VAL A 34 1.98 6.90 7.14
CA VAL A 34 2.18 7.19 8.56
C VAL A 34 2.85 8.55 8.71
N ALA A 35 2.31 9.38 9.60
CA ALA A 35 2.87 10.66 9.97
C ALA A 35 2.83 10.81 11.51
N ARG A 36 3.70 11.68 12.04
CA ARG A 36 3.67 11.98 13.47
C ARG A 36 2.43 12.82 13.83
N PRO A 37 1.90 12.70 15.06
CA PRO A 37 0.73 13.48 15.48
C PRO A 37 0.91 15.00 15.38
N ASP A 38 2.10 15.52 15.68
CA ASP A 38 2.43 16.95 15.55
C ASP A 38 2.41 17.41 14.08
N ALA A 39 2.92 16.60 13.15
CA ALA A 39 2.84 16.86 11.72
C ALA A 39 1.38 16.83 11.22
N ILE A 40 0.57 15.87 11.67
CA ILE A 40 -0.86 15.81 11.33
C ILE A 40 -1.59 17.08 11.78
N ARG A 41 -1.28 17.57 12.98
CA ARG A 41 -1.86 18.80 13.55
C ARG A 41 -1.37 20.06 12.83
N ASP A 42 -0.05 20.21 12.67
CA ASP A 42 0.59 21.49 12.33
C ASP A 42 0.86 21.64 10.82
N LYS A 43 0.85 20.53 10.06
CA LYS A 43 1.15 20.47 8.62
C LYS A 43 0.00 19.88 7.80
N ARG A 44 -1.22 20.08 8.28
CA ARG A 44 -2.42 19.48 7.70
C ARG A 44 -2.61 19.86 6.24
N ALA A 45 -2.33 21.11 5.87
CA ALA A 45 -2.47 21.59 4.49
C ALA A 45 -1.46 20.90 3.55
N GLU A 46 -0.20 20.80 3.96
CA GLU A 46 0.87 20.16 3.21
C GLU A 46 0.64 18.65 3.07
N LEU A 47 0.18 17.97 4.14
CA LEU A 47 -0.17 16.56 4.09
C LEU A 47 -1.40 16.31 3.20
N THR A 48 -2.38 17.22 3.21
CA THR A 48 -3.54 17.14 2.31
C THR A 48 -3.11 17.26 0.84
N ASP A 49 -2.22 18.20 0.52
CA ASP A 49 -1.67 18.35 -0.83
C ASP A 49 -0.86 17.12 -1.26
N PHE A 50 -0.01 16.59 -0.37
CA PHE A 50 0.73 15.36 -0.60
C PHE A 50 -0.18 14.18 -0.92
N ILE A 51 -1.23 13.95 -0.12
CA ILE A 51 -2.19 12.85 -0.33
C ILE A 51 -2.92 12.99 -1.67
N ARG A 52 -3.28 14.21 -2.08
CA ARG A 52 -3.89 14.46 -3.39
C ARG A 52 -2.95 14.10 -4.53
N ARG A 53 -1.70 14.57 -4.49
CA ARG A 53 -0.68 14.26 -5.50
C ARG A 53 -0.39 12.76 -5.56
N LEU A 54 -0.30 12.11 -4.40
CA LEU A 54 -0.06 10.67 -4.32
C LEU A 54 -1.23 9.88 -4.91
N THR A 55 -2.47 10.27 -4.61
CA THR A 55 -3.68 9.64 -5.18
C THR A 55 -3.67 9.75 -6.71
N ALA A 56 -3.44 10.96 -7.24
CA ALA A 56 -3.36 11.19 -8.68
C ALA A 56 -2.22 10.40 -9.34
N ALA A 57 -1.03 10.35 -8.72
CA ALA A 57 0.11 9.60 -9.24
C ALA A 57 -0.18 8.08 -9.28
N ARG A 58 -0.86 7.54 -8.27
CA ARG A 58 -1.28 6.13 -8.27
C ARG A 58 -2.31 5.86 -9.37
N ALA A 59 -3.33 6.70 -9.51
CA ALA A 59 -4.31 6.58 -10.58
C ALA A 59 -3.65 6.64 -11.98
N TRP A 60 -2.70 7.55 -12.18
CA TRP A 60 -1.93 7.61 -13.42
C TRP A 60 -1.14 6.32 -13.65
N SER A 61 -0.47 5.79 -12.63
CA SER A 61 0.34 4.56 -12.75
C SER A 61 -0.47 3.34 -13.17
N LEU A 62 -1.74 3.24 -12.74
CA LEU A 62 -2.64 2.15 -13.12
C LEU A 62 -3.04 2.23 -14.60
N ASN A 63 -3.10 3.43 -15.16
CA ASN A 63 -3.42 3.67 -16.57
C ASN A 63 -2.17 3.69 -17.48
N ASN A 64 -0.97 3.66 -16.90
CA ASN A 64 0.30 3.83 -17.62
C ASN A 64 1.34 2.78 -17.18
N ILE A 65 0.89 1.54 -16.97
CA ILE A 65 1.71 0.45 -16.40
C ILE A 65 3.02 0.27 -17.19
N ASP A 66 2.98 0.25 -18.52
CA ASP A 66 4.17 0.01 -19.34
C ASP A 66 5.24 1.09 -19.16
N SER A 67 4.84 2.37 -19.26
CA SER A 67 5.77 3.49 -19.08
C SER A 67 6.32 3.55 -17.66
N TYR A 68 5.47 3.26 -16.67
CA TYR A 68 5.88 3.25 -15.28
C TYR A 68 6.84 2.10 -14.98
N ALA A 69 6.55 0.89 -15.48
CA ALA A 69 7.41 -0.27 -15.35
C ALA A 69 8.76 -0.08 -16.04
N ALA A 70 8.80 0.53 -17.22
CA ALA A 70 10.05 0.82 -17.93
C ALA A 70 10.94 1.78 -17.14
N THR A 71 10.34 2.81 -16.55
CA THR A 71 11.06 3.78 -15.70
C THR A 71 11.60 3.10 -14.45
N TRP A 72 10.77 2.30 -13.80
CA TRP A 72 11.14 1.64 -12.55
C TRP A 72 12.16 0.53 -12.75
N GLY A 73 12.05 -0.25 -13.83
CA GLY A 73 13.04 -1.26 -14.23
C GLY A 73 14.42 -0.64 -14.45
N ARG A 74 14.49 0.51 -15.14
CA ARG A 74 15.73 1.27 -15.31
C ARG A 74 16.31 1.73 -13.97
N LEU A 75 15.48 2.29 -13.09
CA LEU A 75 15.92 2.82 -11.79
C LEU A 75 16.45 1.72 -10.87
N MET A 76 15.77 0.56 -10.86
CA MET A 76 16.13 -0.59 -10.01
C MET A 76 17.16 -1.51 -10.66
N ASN A 77 17.56 -1.23 -11.91
CA ASN A 77 18.42 -2.08 -12.72
C ASN A 77 17.92 -3.54 -12.83
N ILE A 78 16.62 -3.71 -13.11
CA ILE A 78 15.97 -5.01 -13.32
C ILE A 78 15.24 -5.06 -14.67
N PRO A 79 15.07 -6.25 -15.29
CA PRO A 79 14.34 -6.38 -16.54
C PRO A 79 12.90 -5.86 -16.42
N THR A 80 12.46 -5.00 -17.35
CA THR A 80 11.13 -4.34 -17.35
C THR A 80 9.94 -5.30 -17.20
N ALA A 81 10.07 -6.54 -17.68
CA ALA A 81 9.03 -7.56 -17.54
C ALA A 81 8.69 -7.87 -16.08
N VAL A 82 9.65 -7.72 -15.15
CA VAL A 82 9.45 -7.94 -13.71
C VAL A 82 8.50 -6.88 -13.11
N PRO A 83 8.79 -5.56 -13.18
CA PRO A 83 7.85 -4.55 -12.71
C PRO A 83 6.55 -4.53 -13.49
N GLN A 84 6.52 -4.86 -14.80
CA GLN A 84 5.26 -4.99 -15.54
C GLN A 84 4.36 -6.08 -14.94
N ASN A 85 4.90 -7.26 -14.68
CA ASN A 85 4.15 -8.37 -14.07
C ASN A 85 3.64 -8.01 -12.66
N TRP A 86 4.48 -7.37 -11.82
CA TRP A 86 4.05 -6.96 -10.49
C TRP A 86 2.99 -5.86 -10.52
N LEU A 87 3.23 -4.76 -11.24
CA LEU A 87 2.33 -3.60 -11.29
C LEU A 87 0.94 -3.96 -11.82
N SER A 88 0.87 -4.86 -12.81
CA SER A 88 -0.39 -5.34 -13.38
C SER A 88 -1.24 -6.13 -12.37
N ARG A 89 -0.60 -6.81 -11.42
CA ARG A 89 -1.27 -7.57 -10.36
C ARG A 89 -1.59 -6.71 -9.13
N ALA A 90 -0.62 -5.93 -8.68
CA ALA A 90 -0.68 -5.23 -7.41
C ALA A 90 -1.78 -4.15 -7.38
N LYS A 91 -2.04 -3.50 -8.53
CA LYS A 91 -3.12 -2.51 -8.72
C LYS A 91 -3.27 -1.52 -7.54
N ILE A 92 -2.12 -1.03 -7.06
CA ILE A 92 -2.05 -0.21 -5.84
C ILE A 92 -2.81 1.11 -6.04
N ARG A 93 -3.75 1.38 -5.15
CA ARG A 93 -4.53 2.61 -5.08
C ARG A 93 -4.55 3.16 -3.67
N LEU A 94 -4.67 4.48 -3.53
CA LEU A 94 -5.02 5.09 -2.25
C LEU A 94 -6.53 4.92 -2.02
N ALA A 95 -6.91 4.67 -0.78
CA ALA A 95 -8.30 4.56 -0.37
C ALA A 95 -8.49 5.31 0.97
N PRO A 96 -9.68 5.90 1.21
CA PRO A 96 -10.03 6.39 2.54
C PRO A 96 -9.98 5.30 3.59
N ILE A 97 -9.76 5.70 4.86
CA ILE A 97 -9.90 4.80 6.00
C ILE A 97 -11.38 4.75 6.37
N ASP A 98 -12.06 3.72 5.89
CA ASP A 98 -13.45 3.40 6.23
C ASP A 98 -13.53 2.36 7.36
N ASP A 99 -14.74 1.94 7.72
CA ASP A 99 -14.95 0.95 8.77
C ASP A 99 -14.38 -0.42 8.43
N GLY A 100 -14.31 -0.78 7.14
CA GLY A 100 -13.68 -2.02 6.68
C GLY A 100 -12.18 -2.00 6.94
N VAL A 101 -11.50 -0.90 6.58
CA VAL A 101 -10.06 -0.71 6.85
C VAL A 101 -9.77 -0.79 8.35
N VAL A 102 -10.63 -0.23 9.20
CA VAL A 102 -10.45 -0.30 10.66
C VAL A 102 -10.67 -1.72 11.20
N ALA A 103 -11.68 -2.44 10.71
CA ALA A 103 -11.91 -3.83 11.10
C ALA A 103 -10.74 -4.76 10.68
N ASP A 104 -10.20 -4.53 9.49
CA ASP A 104 -9.04 -5.25 8.94
C ASP A 104 -7.76 -5.00 9.76
N GLU A 105 -7.52 -3.74 10.14
CA GLU A 105 -6.39 -3.41 11.01
C GLU A 105 -6.57 -3.97 12.42
N GLN A 106 -7.79 -3.92 12.98
CA GLN A 106 -8.08 -4.52 14.28
C GLN A 106 -7.84 -6.03 14.26
N SER A 107 -8.23 -6.72 13.18
CA SER A 107 -7.96 -8.16 13.01
C SER A 107 -6.45 -8.45 12.99
N THR A 108 -5.66 -7.56 12.39
CA THR A 108 -4.20 -7.66 12.38
C THR A 108 -3.62 -7.44 13.78
N ILE A 109 -4.06 -6.41 14.50
CA ILE A 109 -3.67 -6.14 15.89
C ILE A 109 -4.00 -7.33 16.80
N ASP A 110 -5.21 -7.87 16.70
CA ASP A 110 -5.67 -9.01 17.50
C ASP A 110 -4.87 -10.28 17.22
N LEU A 111 -4.52 -10.53 15.94
CA LEU A 111 -3.63 -11.61 15.56
C LEU A 111 -2.26 -11.44 16.22
N TYR A 112 -1.65 -10.26 16.12
CA TYR A 112 -0.33 -9.99 16.67
C TYR A 112 -0.30 -10.09 18.18
N PHE A 113 -1.34 -9.61 18.86
CA PHE A 113 -1.48 -9.71 20.31
C PHE A 113 -1.63 -11.17 20.76
N ARG A 114 -2.47 -11.95 20.07
CA ARG A 114 -2.67 -13.39 20.35
C ARG A 114 -1.38 -14.19 20.29
N TRP A 115 -0.50 -13.86 19.34
CA TRP A 115 0.80 -14.50 19.17
C TRP A 115 1.93 -13.85 20.00
N GLY A 116 1.62 -12.85 20.83
CA GLY A 116 2.58 -12.18 21.69
C GLY A 116 3.60 -11.28 20.96
N LEU A 117 3.34 -10.92 19.70
CA LEU A 117 4.19 -10.03 18.91
C LEU A 117 4.09 -8.58 19.39
N ILE A 118 2.94 -8.19 19.94
CA ILE A 118 2.73 -6.93 20.64
C ILE A 118 2.27 -7.20 22.07
N LYS A 119 2.75 -6.38 23.01
CA LYS A 119 2.49 -6.57 24.45
C LYS A 119 1.21 -5.91 24.94
N GLN A 120 0.77 -4.89 24.21
CA GLN A 120 -0.43 -4.12 24.53
C GLN A 120 -1.48 -4.40 23.46
N LYS A 121 -2.72 -4.59 23.92
CA LYS A 121 -3.87 -4.58 23.01
C LYS A 121 -4.15 -3.13 22.61
N LEU A 122 -4.23 -2.90 21.31
CA LEU A 122 -4.49 -1.60 20.71
C LEU A 122 -5.90 -1.57 20.12
N ASP A 123 -6.49 -0.39 20.06
CA ASP A 123 -7.71 -0.12 19.29
C ASP A 123 -7.32 0.55 17.97
N ALA A 124 -7.64 -0.10 16.86
CA ALA A 124 -7.36 0.41 15.52
C ALA A 124 -8.00 1.79 15.29
N ALA A 125 -9.21 2.02 15.83
CA ALA A 125 -9.94 3.27 15.63
C ALA A 125 -9.26 4.47 16.30
N GLU A 126 -8.47 4.24 17.36
CA GLU A 126 -7.72 5.29 18.06
C GLU A 126 -6.39 5.62 17.38
N ILE A 127 -5.88 4.75 16.49
CA ILE A 127 -4.57 4.89 15.86
C ILE A 127 -4.67 5.50 14.47
N VAL A 128 -5.75 5.22 13.74
CA VAL A 128 -5.93 5.68 12.36
C VAL A 128 -6.56 7.07 12.29
N ASP A 129 -6.09 7.89 11.36
CA ASP A 129 -6.69 9.20 11.08
C ASP A 129 -7.57 9.14 9.83
N ARG A 130 -8.89 9.16 10.04
CA ARG A 130 -9.90 9.14 8.96
C ARG A 130 -10.12 10.49 8.28
N SER A 131 -9.58 11.57 8.84
CA SER A 131 -9.92 12.94 8.47
C SER A 131 -9.32 13.41 7.12
N PHE A 132 -8.50 12.58 6.47
CA PHE A 132 -7.96 12.82 5.13
C PHE A 132 -8.80 12.20 4.00
N ALA A 133 -9.93 11.55 4.30
CA ALA A 133 -10.81 10.94 3.30
C ALA A 133 -11.17 11.89 2.14
N ASP A 134 -11.51 13.14 2.46
CA ASP A 134 -11.82 14.18 1.48
C ASP A 134 -10.66 14.50 0.52
N ALA A 135 -9.42 14.39 1.00
CA ALA A 135 -8.23 14.63 0.19
C ALA A 135 -8.09 13.56 -0.90
N ILE A 136 -8.46 12.32 -0.59
CA ILE A 136 -8.43 11.20 -1.53
C ILE A 136 -9.61 11.32 -2.52
N ALA A 137 -10.82 11.59 -2.02
CA ALA A 137 -12.02 11.73 -2.85
C ALA A 137 -11.86 12.83 -3.91
N LYS A 138 -11.33 13.99 -3.52
CA LYS A 138 -11.13 15.13 -4.44
C LYS A 138 -10.02 14.92 -5.48
N ALA A 139 -9.14 13.95 -5.27
CA ALA A 139 -8.07 13.60 -6.22
C ALA A 139 -8.45 12.45 -7.16
N GLY A 140 -9.52 11.71 -6.85
CA GLY A 140 -10.11 10.68 -7.70
C GLY A 140 -11.27 11.16 -8.58
N LEU A 141 -11.51 12.48 -8.62
CA LEU A 141 -12.39 13.17 -9.57
C LEU A 141 -11.64 13.50 -10.86
#